data_AF-A0A4U7D3B9-F1
#
_entry.id   AF-A0A4U7D3B9-F1
#
_cell.length_a   1.000
_cell.length_b   1.000
_cell.length_c   1.000
_cell.angle_alpha   90.00
_cell.angle_beta   90.00
_cell.angle_gamma   90.00
#
_symmetry.space_group_name_H-M   'P 1'
#
loop_
_entity.id
_entity.type
_entity.pdbx_description
1 polymer ?
#
loop_
_entity_poly.entity_id
_entity_poly.type
_entity_poly.pdbx_seq_one_letter_code
_entity_poly.pdbx_strand_id
1 'polypeptide(L)' 'MRPEYDCNGEEMYECFKCGRRTGSPGECECGGELLHIGRSRDL' A
#
# COMPACT_ATOMS: atom_id res chain seq x y z
N MET A 1 -0.19 15.03 -25.69
CA MET A 1 -1.02 14.98 -24.46
C MET A 1 -0.79 13.60 -23.85
N ARG A 2 0.05 13.51 -22.82
CA ARG A 2 0.41 12.23 -22.17
C ARG A 2 -0.64 12.00 -21.08
N PRO A 3 -1.35 10.86 -21.04
CA PRO A 3 -2.33 10.64 -19.99
C PRO A 3 -1.58 10.63 -18.66
N GLU A 4 -1.99 11.53 -17.77
CA GLU A 4 -1.61 11.52 -16.38
C GLU A 4 -1.99 10.15 -15.87
N TYR A 5 -0.99 9.36 -15.50
CA TYR A 5 -1.20 8.05 -14.91
C TYR A 5 -1.88 8.36 -13.58
N ASP A 6 -3.21 8.35 -13.59
CA ASP A 6 -4.05 8.47 -12.42
C ASP A 6 -3.75 7.22 -11.61
N CYS A 7 -2.71 7.30 -10.78
CA CYS A 7 -2.39 6.34 -9.73
C CYS A 7 -3.48 6.40 -8.66
N ASN A 8 -4.74 6.36 -9.06
CA ASN A 8 -5.90 6.09 -8.23
C ASN A 8 -6.07 4.57 -8.12
N GLY A 9 -4.94 3.87 -8.00
CA GLY A 9 -4.89 2.52 -7.50
C GLY A 9 -4.76 2.66 -6.00
N GLU A 10 -5.83 2.33 -5.29
CA GLU A 10 -5.94 2.37 -3.83
C GLU A 10 -4.58 2.06 -3.18
N GLU A 11 -3.94 3.06 -2.56
CA GLU A 11 -2.62 2.95 -1.94
C GLU A 11 -2.72 1.99 -0.75
N MET A 12 -2.42 0.72 -0.99
CA MET A 12 -2.43 -0.30 0.04
C MET A 12 -1.05 -0.46 0.64
N TYR A 13 -1.02 -0.57 1.96
CA TYR A 13 0.16 -0.83 2.74
C TYR A 13 -0.05 -2.09 3.56
N GLU A 14 0.99 -2.90 3.70
CA GLU A 14 0.97 -4.13 4.49
C GLU A 14 2.07 -4.13 5.54
N CYS A 15 1.70 -4.53 6.75
CA CYS A 15 2.60 -4.68 7.89
C CYS A 15 3.44 -5.96 7.75
N PHE A 16 4.78 -5.83 7.69
CA PHE A 16 5.66 -7.00 7.56
C PHE A 16 5.68 -7.90 8.80
N LYS A 17 5.40 -7.35 9.99
CA LYS A 17 5.41 -8.12 11.25
C LYS A 17 4.14 -8.93 11.50
N CYS A 18 3.01 -8.44 11.00
CA CYS A 18 1.69 -8.89 11.42
C CYS A 18 0.74 -9.22 10.26
N GLY A 19 1.09 -8.85 9.03
CA GLY A 19 0.29 -9.08 7.83
C GLY A 19 -0.97 -8.21 7.71
N ARG A 20 -1.14 -7.19 8.56
CA ARG A 20 -2.29 -6.28 8.48
C ARG A 20 -2.16 -5.36 7.27
N ARG A 21 -3.22 -5.24 6.47
CA ARG A 21 -3.33 -4.29 5.35
C ARG A 21 -4.08 -3.02 5.76
N THR A 22 -3.62 -1.87 5.30
CA THR A 22 -4.22 -0.56 5.54
C THR A 22 -4.13 0.30 4.28
N GLY A 23 -5.14 1.14 4.06
CA GLY A 23 -5.19 2.06 2.91
C GLY A 23 -4.55 3.42 3.20
N SER A 24 -3.79 3.54 4.30
CA SER A 24 -3.18 4.80 4.71
C SER A 24 -1.71 4.61 5.07
N PRO A 25 -0.82 5.53 4.63
CA PRO A 25 0.58 5.51 5.01
C PRO A 25 0.73 5.79 6.51
N GLY A 26 1.66 5.09 7.17
CA GLY A 26 1.91 5.27 8.60
C GLY A 26 2.72 4.13 9.22
N GLU A 27 2.57 3.97 10.53
CA GLU A 27 3.14 2.85 11.29
C GLU A 27 1.99 1.94 11.76
N CYS A 28 2.20 0.63 11.70
CA CYS A 28 1.22 -0.31 12.25
C CYS A 28 1.13 -0.14 13.77
N GLU A 29 -0.06 -0.27 14.35
CA GLU A 29 -0.27 -0.29 15.82
C GLU A 29 0.60 -1.33 16.56
N CYS A 30 1.08 -2.33 15.83
CA CYS A 30 1.98 -3.36 16.30
C CYS A 30 3.47 -2.94 16.36
N GLY A 31 3.82 -1.70 15.99
CA GLY A 31 5.20 -1.25 15.83
C GLY A 31 5.91 -1.95 14.66
N GLY A 32 5.14 -2.25 13.62
CA GLY A 32 5.61 -2.85 12.38
C GLY A 32 5.67 -1.81 11.26
N GLU A 33 6.70 -1.92 10.41
CA GLU A 33 6.82 -1.05 9.24
C GLU A 33 5.76 -1.44 8.20
N LEU A 34 5.07 -0.42 7.68
CA LEU A 34 4.06 -0.57 6.63
C LEU A 34 4.73 -0.40 5.26
N LEU A 35 4.77 -1.48 4.48
CA LEU A 35 5.30 -1.45 3.12
C LEU A 35 4.17 -1.11 2.14
N HIS A 36 4.41 -0.16 1.25
CA HIS A 36 3.51 0.09 0.12
C HIS A 36 3.50 -1.11 -0.83
N ILE A 37 2.38 -1.81 -0.88
CA ILE A 37 2.16 -3.01 -1.70
C ILE A 37 1.21 -2.69 -2.87
N GLY A 38 1.27 -1.44 -3.38
CA GLY A 38 0.39 -0.90 -4.42
C GLY A 38 -0.11 -1.94 -5.41
N ARG A 39 -1.43 -1.90 -5.67
CA ARG A 39 -2.26 -2.92 -6.35
C ARG A 39 -1.44 -4.02 -7.04
N SER A 40 -1.43 -5.22 -6.45
CA SER A 40 -0.94 -6.45 -7.09
C SER A 40 -1.41 -6.46 -8.53
N ARG A 41 -0.48 -6.24 -9.46
CA ARG A 41 -0.69 -6.54 -10.87
C ARG A 41 -0.55 -8.06 -10.98
N ASP A 42 -1.58 -8.75 -10.51
CA ASP A 42 -1.72 -10.19 -10.68
C ASP A 42 -1.83 -10.45 -12.19
N LEU A 43 -0.78 -11.07 -12.72
CA LEU A 43 -0.61 -11.46 -14.13
C LEU A 43 -0.17 -12.92 -14.10
#